data_AF-A0A328SQ26-F1
#
_entry.id   AF-A0A328SQ26-F1
#
_cell.length_a   1.000
_cell.length_b   1.000
_cell.length_c   1.000
_cell.angle_alpha   90.00
_cell.angle_beta   90.00
_cell.angle_gamma   90.00
#
_symmetry.space_group_name_H-M   'P 1'
#
loop_
_entity.id
_entity.type
_entity.pdbx_description
1 polymer ?
#
loop_
_entity_poly.entity_id
_entity_poly.type
_entity_poly.pdbx_seq_one_letter_code
_entity_poly.pdbx_strand_id
1 'polypeptide(L)'
;IKKIASQYAKIVIDENTDLQGYYIHNKLYINDTLPDAVQITTIIHELVHQLYAEIFEQMMKLTLDVHDEFIIQSFIMFMLNNSIENHAAT
;
A
#
# COMPACT_ATOMS: atom_id res chain seq x y z
N ILE A 1 3.50 3.75 -16.43
CA ILE A 1 3.70 3.19 -15.08
C ILE A 1 2.52 2.34 -14.58
N LYS A 2 1.26 2.82 -14.69
CA LYS A 2 0.05 2.09 -14.25
C LYS A 2 -0.01 0.63 -14.74
N LYS A 3 0.27 0.37 -16.02
CA LYS A 3 0.33 -0.99 -16.59
C LYS A 3 1.40 -1.91 -15.94
N ILE A 4 2.52 -1.34 -15.50
CA ILE A 4 3.58 -2.10 -14.82
C ILE A 4 3.12 -2.39 -13.39
N ALA A 5 2.64 -1.36 -12.69
CA ALA A 5 2.13 -1.49 -11.33
C ALA A 5 0.98 -2.51 -11.20
N SER A 6 0.10 -2.59 -12.21
CA SER A 6 -1.00 -3.55 -12.24
C SER A 6 -0.57 -5.03 -12.31
N GLN A 7 0.71 -5.31 -12.58
CA GLN A 7 1.25 -6.68 -12.53
C GLN A 7 1.53 -7.14 -11.09
N TYR A 8 1.68 -6.19 -10.16
CA TYR A 8 2.04 -6.46 -8.76
C TYR A 8 0.83 -6.30 -7.84
N ALA A 9 -0.01 -5.30 -8.08
CA ALA A 9 -1.21 -5.08 -7.28
C ALA A 9 -2.36 -4.47 -8.08
N LYS A 10 -3.58 -4.62 -7.56
CA LYS A 10 -4.78 -4.11 -8.23
C LYS A 10 -4.86 -2.59 -8.10
N ILE A 11 -4.81 -1.89 -9.23
CA ILE A 11 -5.02 -0.44 -9.26
C ILE A 11 -6.51 -0.13 -9.23
N VAL A 12 -6.90 0.77 -8.32
CA VAL A 12 -8.24 1.33 -8.21
C VAL A 12 -8.10 2.84 -8.36
N ILE A 13 -8.91 3.43 -9.24
CA ILE A 13 -8.95 4.89 -9.39
C ILE A 13 -9.93 5.42 -8.35
N ASP A 14 -9.46 6.35 -7.53
CA ASP A 14 -10.25 7.03 -6.50
C ASP A 14 -10.06 8.53 -6.69
N GLU A 15 -11.00 9.16 -7.39
CA GLU A 15 -10.94 10.60 -7.69
C GLU A 15 -11.54 11.46 -6.56
N ASN A 16 -12.22 10.84 -5.60
CA ASN A 16 -12.94 11.53 -4.52
C ASN A 16 -12.16 11.56 -3.19
N THR A 17 -10.91 11.10 -3.19
CA THR A 17 -10.06 11.11 -2.00
C THR A 17 -9.23 12.40 -1.92
N ASP A 18 -9.05 12.91 -0.70
CA ASP A 18 -8.13 14.02 -0.40
C ASP A 18 -6.65 13.57 -0.42
N LEU A 19 -6.40 12.25 -0.53
CA LEU A 19 -5.07 11.68 -0.62
C LEU A 19 -4.57 11.62 -2.07
N GLN A 20 -3.24 11.63 -2.25
CA GLN A 20 -2.64 11.39 -3.58
C GLN A 20 -2.84 9.93 -4.01
N GLY A 21 -2.74 9.02 -3.05
CA GLY A 21 -3.00 7.60 -3.18
C GLY A 21 -2.84 6.91 -1.83
N TYR A 22 -3.20 5.64 -1.78
CA TYR A 22 -3.05 4.81 -0.59
C TYR A 22 -3.09 3.32 -0.93
N TYR A 23 -2.34 2.52 -0.18
CA TYR A 23 -2.28 1.07 -0.30
C TYR A 23 -3.16 0.38 0.74
N ILE A 24 -4.03 -0.55 0.32
CA ILE A 24 -4.83 -1.40 1.22
C ILE A 24 -4.98 -2.80 0.61
N HIS A 25 -4.56 -3.84 1.33
CA HIS A 25 -4.81 -5.25 0.98
C HIS A 25 -4.56 -5.59 -0.51
N ASN A 26 -3.32 -5.40 -0.97
CA ASN A 26 -2.92 -5.65 -2.37
C ASN A 26 -3.69 -4.81 -3.42
N LYS A 27 -4.22 -3.66 -3.01
CA LYS A 27 -4.85 -2.67 -3.88
C LYS A 27 -4.16 -1.33 -3.71
N LEU A 28 -3.87 -0.68 -4.82
CA LEU A 28 -3.34 0.68 -4.86
C LEU A 28 -4.47 1.59 -5.32
N TYR A 29 -4.88 2.49 -4.44
CA TYR A 29 -5.84 3.54 -4.74
C TYR A 29 -5.07 4.77 -5.18
N ILE A 30 -5.39 5.31 -6.35
CA ILE A 30 -4.66 6.43 -6.95
C ILE A 30 -5.65 7.52 -7.36
N ASN A 31 -5.32 8.76 -7.05
CA ASN A 31 -6.04 9.93 -7.55
C ASN A 31 -5.50 10.33 -8.94
N ASP A 32 -6.28 10.03 -9.99
CA ASP A 32 -5.95 10.30 -11.40
C ASP A 32 -6.12 11.78 -11.80
N THR A 33 -6.66 12.61 -10.91
CA THR A 33 -6.85 14.04 -11.21
C THR A 33 -5.56 14.85 -11.05
N LEU A 34 -4.53 14.26 -10.43
CA LEU A 34 -3.25 14.90 -10.14
C LEU A 34 -2.29 14.90 -11.33
N PRO A 35 -1.26 15.77 -11.36
CA PRO A 35 -0.27 15.78 -12.42
C PRO A 35 0.46 14.44 -12.56
N ASP A 36 0.81 14.04 -13.80
CA ASP A 36 1.47 12.76 -14.10
C ASP A 36 2.67 12.45 -13.21
N ALA A 37 3.53 13.44 -12.94
CA ALA A 37 4.70 13.26 -12.09
C ALA A 37 4.32 12.88 -10.65
N VAL A 38 3.25 13.47 -10.12
CA VAL A 38 2.71 13.13 -8.79
C VAL A 38 2.14 11.71 -8.83
N GLN A 39 1.30 11.38 -9.83
CA GLN A 39 0.75 10.04 -9.98
C GLN A 39 1.84 8.96 -10.06
N ILE A 40 2.91 9.20 -10.84
CA ILE A 40 4.03 8.26 -10.96
C ILE A 40 4.71 8.06 -9.60
N THR A 41 4.97 9.14 -8.88
CA THR A 41 5.65 9.09 -7.57
C THR A 41 4.78 8.37 -6.53
N THR A 42 3.47 8.67 -6.50
CA THR A 42 2.50 7.98 -5.67
C THR A 42 2.45 6.49 -5.98
N ILE A 43 2.36 6.10 -7.25
CA ILE A 43 2.34 4.67 -7.63
C ILE A 43 3.60 3.95 -7.16
N ILE A 44 4.78 4.57 -7.30
CA ILE A 44 6.04 3.98 -6.80
C ILE A 44 6.01 3.85 -5.28
N HIS A 45 5.57 4.89 -4.56
CA HIS A 45 5.45 4.89 -3.11
C HIS A 45 4.52 3.77 -2.60
N GLU A 46 3.33 3.63 -3.18
CA GLU A 46 2.38 2.60 -2.76
C GLU A 46 2.84 1.18 -3.12
N LEU A 47 3.59 1.00 -4.23
CA LEU A 47 4.23 -0.29 -4.54
C LEU A 47 5.29 -0.67 -3.51
N VAL A 48 6.00 0.30 -2.94
CA VAL A 48 6.97 0.05 -1.85
C VAL A 48 6.23 -0.39 -0.59
N HIS A 49 5.07 0.22 -0.28
CA HIS A 49 4.22 -0.23 0.82
C HIS A 49 3.72 -1.67 0.62
N GLN A 50 3.29 -2.03 -0.59
CA GLN A 50 2.94 -3.40 -0.93
C GLN A 50 4.12 -4.35 -0.70
N LEU A 51 5.28 -4.06 -1.26
CA LEU A 51 6.46 -4.92 -1.15
C LEU A 51 6.87 -5.11 0.32
N TYR A 52 6.83 -4.03 1.10
CA TYR A 52 7.11 -4.10 2.54
C TYR A 52 6.08 -4.99 3.25
N ALA A 53 4.79 -4.86 2.93
CA ALA A 53 3.74 -5.68 3.50
C ALA A 53 4.00 -7.17 3.25
N GLU A 54 4.35 -7.55 2.01
CA GLU A 54 4.60 -8.94 1.62
C GLU A 54 5.84 -9.52 2.30
N ILE A 55 6.96 -8.77 2.32
CA ILE A 55 8.19 -9.20 2.99
C ILE A 55 7.92 -9.38 4.48
N PHE A 56 7.25 -8.40 5.10
CA PHE A 56 6.99 -8.42 6.52
C PHE A 56 6.00 -9.53 6.91
N GLU A 57 5.01 -9.82 6.07
CA GLU A 57 4.11 -10.97 6.24
C GLU A 57 4.86 -12.30 6.23
N GLN A 58 5.72 -12.50 5.24
CA GLN A 58 6.53 -13.72 5.16
C GLN A 58 7.48 -13.85 6.36
N MET A 59 8.13 -12.75 6.77
CA MET A 59 8.98 -12.75 7.95
C MET A 59 8.23 -13.10 9.23
N MET A 60 7.02 -12.56 9.42
CA MET A 60 6.20 -12.82 10.59
C MET A 60 5.69 -14.27 10.61
N LYS A 61 5.18 -14.78 9.48
CA LYS A 61 4.78 -16.18 9.33
C LYS A 61 5.93 -17.13 9.68
N LEU A 62 7.14 -16.84 9.20
CA LEU A 62 8.34 -17.63 9.49
C LEU A 62 8.80 -17.53 10.95
N THR A 63 8.80 -16.33 11.52
CA THR A 63 9.35 -16.09 12.87
C THR A 63 8.44 -16.63 13.97
N LEU A 64 7.13 -16.53 13.76
CA LEU A 64 6.13 -16.90 14.76
C LEU A 64 5.53 -18.29 14.52
N ASP A 65 5.96 -18.99 13.46
CA ASP A 65 5.45 -20.31 13.03
C ASP A 65 3.91 -20.36 12.95
N VAL A 66 3.32 -19.28 12.47
CA VAL A 66 1.86 -19.12 12.34
C VAL A 66 1.46 -19.14 10.88
N HIS A 67 0.38 -19.86 10.60
CA HIS A 67 -0.23 -19.95 9.28
C HIS A 67 -1.49 -19.07 9.16
N ASP A 68 -2.00 -18.53 10.27
CA ASP A 68 -3.19 -17.69 10.29
C ASP A 68 -2.94 -16.34 9.62
N GLU A 69 -3.49 -16.18 8.42
CA GLU A 69 -3.21 -15.04 7.55
C GLU A 69 -3.86 -13.74 8.05
N PHE A 70 -5.07 -13.81 8.64
CA PHE A 70 -5.86 -12.62 8.97
C PHE A 70 -5.27 -11.76 10.10
N ILE A 71 -4.77 -12.37 11.17
CA ILE A 71 -4.20 -11.63 12.31
C ILE A 71 -2.92 -10.93 11.89
N ILE A 72 -2.07 -11.64 11.14
CA ILE A 72 -0.82 -11.10 10.63
C ILE A 72 -1.11 -9.97 9.66
N GLN A 73 -1.99 -10.16 8.67
CA GLN A 73 -2.36 -9.11 7.71
C GLN A 73 -2.91 -7.86 8.39
N SER A 74 -3.77 -8.03 9.40
CA SER A 74 -4.32 -6.89 10.17
C SER A 74 -3.23 -6.13 10.94
N PHE A 75 -2.28 -6.85 11.55
CA PHE A 75 -1.15 -6.24 12.26
C PHE A 75 -0.23 -5.46 11.30
N ILE A 76 0.06 -6.03 10.14
CA ILE A 76 0.88 -5.39 9.10
C ILE A 76 0.19 -4.14 8.59
N MET A 77 -1.12 -4.23 8.34
CA MET A 77 -1.93 -3.09 7.92
C MET A 77 -1.93 -1.97 8.97
N PHE A 78 -2.03 -2.31 10.26
CA PHE A 78 -1.92 -1.34 11.35
C PHE A 78 -0.54 -0.64 11.36
N MET A 79 0.54 -1.40 11.21
CA MET A 79 1.89 -0.84 11.14
C MET A 79 2.10 0.09 9.94
N LEU A 80 1.53 -0.27 8.79
CA LEU A 80 1.58 0.53 7.56
C LEU A 80 0.71 1.79 7.65
N ASN A 81 -0.52 1.70 8.16
CA ASN A 81 -1.42 2.87 8.31
C ASN A 81 -0.88 3.91 9.29
N ASN A 82 -0.19 3.49 10.36
CA ASN A 82 0.45 4.44 11.28
C ASN A 82 1.59 5.24 10.62
N SER A 83 2.15 4.78 9.50
CA SER A 83 3.10 5.58 8.70
C SER A 83 2.39 6.64 7.85
N ILE A 84 1.14 6.40 7.46
CA ILE A 84 0.30 7.33 6.68
C ILE A 84 -0.23 8.46 7.57
N GLU A 85 -0.73 8.15 8.77
CA GLU A 85 -1.25 9.17 9.70
C GLU A 85 -0.15 10.10 10.24
N ASN A 86 1.09 9.61 10.41
CA ASN A 86 2.21 10.45 10.83
C ASN A 86 2.64 11.51 9.79
N HIS A 87 2.20 11.39 8.53
CA HIS A 87 2.41 12.42 7.52
C HIS A 87 1.26 13.43 7.40
N ALA A 88 0.07 13.11 7.91
CA ALA A 88 -1.06 14.05 7.98
C ALA A 88 -1.02 14.97 9.21
N ALA A 89 -0.15 14.65 10.19
CA ALA A 89 0.00 15.39 11.45
C ALA A 89 1.17 16.39 11.48
N THR A 90 1.89 16.58 10.36
CA THR A 90 2.96 17.60 10.21
C THR A 90 2.64 18.61 9.14
#